data_AF-A0A4S2PW69-F1
#
_entry.id   AF-A0A4S2PW69-F1
#
_cell.length_a   1.000
_cell.length_b   1.000
_cell.length_c   1.000
_cell.angle_alpha   90.00
_cell.angle_beta   90.00
_cell.angle_gamma   90.00
#
_symmetry.space_group_name_H-M   'P 1'
#
loop_
_entity.id
_entity.type
_entity.pdbx_description
1 polymer ?
#
loop_
_entity_poly.entity_id
_entity_poly.type
_entity_poly.pdbx_seq_one_letter_code
_entity_poly.pdbx_strand_id
1 'polypeptide(L)'
;MNKLKKTWNFLFGFKGRIGRLHFAIFLPFFIISLFVFNTLAYVFLKGLNSPSTIKNSSVYEIIFFAAIVLVLVVLVTIFKYSHIVRRIHDYDKSFGNSGLGIIIALVEIIGTFISLSGKGEYTFFLGFISIICLISLVFIKGTKGANQFGAKPIPFWKKRNITQK
;
A
#
# COMPACT_ATOMS: atom_id res chain seq x y z
N MET A 1 6.01 -8.53 -25.58
CA MET A 1 5.44 -8.61 -24.22
C MET A 1 4.23 -7.65 -24.15
N ASN A 2 3.01 -8.17 -23.94
CA ASN A 2 1.78 -7.36 -24.00
C ASN A 2 1.81 -6.15 -23.05
N LYS A 3 1.31 -5.00 -23.53
CA LYS A 3 1.22 -3.73 -22.78
C LYS A 3 0.58 -3.92 -21.40
N LEU A 4 -0.45 -4.76 -21.32
CA LEU A 4 -1.18 -5.09 -20.10
C LEU A 4 -0.30 -5.78 -19.05
N LYS A 5 0.52 -6.77 -19.44
CA LYS A 5 1.48 -7.43 -18.54
C LYS A 5 2.51 -6.45 -17.98
N LYS A 6 2.96 -5.49 -18.80
CA LYS A 6 3.90 -4.46 -18.36
C LYS A 6 3.25 -3.50 -17.35
N THR A 7 2.02 -3.08 -17.58
CA THR A 7 1.24 -2.25 -16.64
C THR A 7 0.97 -3.00 -15.34
N TRP A 8 0.54 -4.26 -15.42
CA TRP A 8 0.29 -5.09 -14.24
C TRP A 8 1.54 -5.24 -13.37
N ASN A 9 2.68 -5.59 -13.98
CA ASN A 9 3.97 -5.66 -13.29
C ASN A 9 4.41 -4.30 -12.73
N PHE A 10 4.00 -3.20 -13.36
CA PHE A 10 4.28 -1.87 -12.83
C PHE A 10 3.42 -1.53 -11.61
N LEU A 11 2.15 -1.93 -11.57
CA LEU A 11 1.25 -1.62 -10.45
C LEU A 11 1.44 -2.57 -9.26
N PHE A 12 1.57 -3.87 -9.53
CA PHE A 12 1.57 -4.94 -8.51
C PHE A 12 2.87 -5.75 -8.43
N GLY A 13 3.87 -5.44 -9.26
CA GLY A 13 5.13 -6.17 -9.24
C GLY A 13 6.05 -5.75 -8.08
N PHE A 14 6.74 -6.71 -7.49
CA PHE A 14 7.70 -6.47 -6.40
C PHE A 14 9.14 -6.30 -6.90
N LYS A 15 9.41 -6.61 -8.17
CA LYS A 15 10.75 -6.53 -8.77
C LYS A 15 11.04 -5.13 -9.29
N GLY A 16 12.32 -4.73 -9.20
CA GLY A 16 12.80 -3.44 -9.70
C GLY A 16 12.86 -2.37 -8.62
N ARG A 17 13.04 -1.13 -9.08
CA ARG A 17 13.24 0.06 -8.25
C ARG A 17 12.30 1.18 -8.66
N ILE A 18 11.83 1.94 -7.68
CA ILE A 18 11.04 3.16 -7.91
C ILE A 18 11.78 4.34 -7.28
N GLY A 19 11.95 5.41 -8.05
CA GLY A 19 12.59 6.64 -7.58
C GLY A 19 11.70 7.45 -6.62
N ARG A 20 12.32 8.36 -5.86
CA ARG A 20 11.64 9.18 -4.83
C ARG A 20 10.37 9.87 -5.31
N LEU A 21 10.46 10.53 -6.46
CA LEU A 21 9.34 11.32 -6.97
C LEU A 21 8.17 10.47 -7.45
N HIS A 22 8.45 9.33 -8.09
CA HIS A 22 7.40 8.39 -8.47
C HIS A 22 6.68 7.91 -7.21
N PHE A 23 7.42 7.56 -6.16
CA PHE A 23 6.83 7.17 -4.89
C PHE A 23 6.04 8.32 -4.25
N ALA A 24 6.54 9.55 -4.30
CA ALA A 24 5.87 10.74 -3.79
C ALA A 24 4.53 11.03 -4.51
N ILE A 25 4.43 10.76 -5.81
CA ILE A 25 3.17 10.91 -6.57
C ILE A 25 2.11 9.92 -6.08
N PHE A 26 2.50 8.70 -5.70
CA PHE A 26 1.57 7.70 -5.16
C PHE A 26 1.30 7.86 -3.65
N LEU A 27 2.07 8.69 -2.94
CA LEU A 27 1.88 8.90 -1.51
C LEU A 27 0.49 9.45 -1.16
N PRO A 28 -0.06 10.49 -1.83
CA PRO A 28 -1.43 10.93 -1.61
C PRO A 28 -2.45 9.82 -1.82
N PHE A 29 -2.25 8.96 -2.83
CA PHE A 29 -3.11 7.81 -3.07
C PHE A 29 -3.09 6.82 -1.90
N PHE A 30 -1.91 6.54 -1.33
CA PHE A 30 -1.81 5.67 -0.15
C PHE A 30 -2.53 6.27 1.08
N ILE A 31 -2.36 7.57 1.32
CA ILE A 31 -3.01 8.27 2.44
C ILE A 31 -4.53 8.28 2.28
N ILE A 32 -5.03 8.64 1.10
CA ILE A 32 -6.47 8.64 0.80
C ILE A 32 -7.03 7.23 0.92
N SER A 33 -6.33 6.23 0.39
CA SER A 33 -6.77 4.83 0.48
C SER A 33 -6.88 4.38 1.93
N LEU A 34 -5.89 4.71 2.78
CA LEU A 34 -5.92 4.40 4.20
C LEU A 34 -7.17 4.98 4.88
N PHE A 35 -7.49 6.24 4.61
CA PHE A 35 -8.68 6.88 5.16
C PHE A 35 -9.96 6.20 4.68
N VAL A 36 -10.12 6.02 3.36
CA VAL A 36 -11.30 5.40 2.75
C VAL A 36 -11.55 3.99 3.29
N PHE A 37 -10.53 3.14 3.39
CA PHE A 37 -10.70 1.77 3.88
C PHE A 37 -11.00 1.72 5.38
N ASN A 38 -10.40 2.59 6.20
CA ASN A 38 -10.75 2.66 7.62
C ASN A 38 -12.19 3.14 7.82
N THR A 39 -12.63 4.15 7.07
CA THR A 39 -14.02 4.61 7.12
C THR A 39 -15.00 3.54 6.64
N LEU A 40 -14.71 2.87 5.52
CA LEU A 40 -15.54 1.76 5.01
C LEU A 40 -15.63 0.61 6.02
N ALA A 41 -14.50 0.21 6.61
CA ALA A 41 -14.47 -0.84 7.63
C ALA A 41 -15.29 -0.45 8.87
N TYR A 42 -15.17 0.80 9.34
CA TYR A 42 -15.95 1.30 10.47
C TYR A 42 -17.46 1.32 10.17
N VAL A 43 -17.86 1.86 9.02
CA VAL A 43 -19.27 1.91 8.59
C VAL A 43 -19.82 0.48 8.44
N PHE A 44 -19.04 -0.42 7.87
CA PHE A 44 -19.43 -1.83 7.72
C PHE A 44 -19.63 -2.51 9.08
N LEU A 45 -18.67 -2.40 10.01
CA LEU A 45 -18.77 -2.97 11.35
C LEU A 45 -19.96 -2.40 12.14
N LYS A 46 -20.20 -1.08 12.04
CA LYS A 46 -21.36 -0.43 12.65
C LYS A 46 -22.68 -0.93 12.04
N GLY A 47 -22.70 -1.13 10.72
CA GLY A 47 -23.84 -1.70 10.00
C GLY A 47 -24.14 -3.14 10.44
N LEU A 48 -23.10 -3.97 10.58
CA LEU A 48 -23.22 -5.34 11.10
C LEU A 48 -23.71 -5.39 12.55
N ASN A 49 -23.30 -4.45 13.39
CA ASN A 49 -23.73 -4.40 14.79
C ASN A 49 -25.12 -3.77 14.98
N SER A 50 -25.77 -3.30 13.90
CA SER A 50 -27.10 -2.71 13.96
C SER A 50 -28.19 -3.81 13.91
N PRO A 51 -29.08 -3.90 14.90
CA PRO A 51 -30.15 -4.90 14.94
C PRO A 51 -31.12 -4.82 13.76
N SER A 52 -31.31 -3.63 13.19
CA SER A 52 -32.18 -3.41 12.03
C SER A 52 -31.58 -3.95 10.74
N THR A 53 -30.27 -3.83 10.56
CA THR A 53 -29.56 -4.30 9.37
C THR A 53 -29.53 -5.83 9.34
N ILE A 54 -29.22 -6.48 10.48
CA ILE A 54 -29.23 -7.94 10.58
C ILE A 54 -30.62 -8.53 10.29
N LYS A 55 -31.69 -7.84 10.72
CA LYS A 55 -33.07 -8.30 10.48
C LYS A 55 -33.53 -8.12 9.04
N ASN A 56 -33.03 -7.10 8.33
CA ASN A 56 -33.52 -6.73 7.01
C ASN A 56 -32.63 -7.21 5.86
N SER A 57 -31.39 -7.62 6.13
CA SER A 57 -30.46 -8.12 5.11
C SER A 57 -30.38 -9.64 5.12
N SER A 58 -30.29 -10.23 3.92
CA SER A 58 -30.02 -11.66 3.81
C SER A 58 -28.56 -11.96 4.19
N VAL A 59 -28.31 -13.16 4.73
CA VAL A 59 -26.94 -13.62 5.06
C VAL A 59 -26.03 -13.57 3.82
N TYR A 60 -26.58 -13.86 2.64
CA TYR A 60 -25.85 -13.81 1.38
C TYR A 60 -25.39 -12.40 1.00
N GLU A 61 -26.21 -11.37 1.22
CA GLU A 61 -25.82 -9.98 0.99
C GLU A 61 -24.66 -9.55 1.88
N ILE A 62 -24.71 -9.93 3.16
CA ILE A 62 -23.66 -9.63 4.13
C ILE A 62 -22.33 -10.28 3.72
N ILE A 63 -22.36 -11.57 3.36
CA ILE A 63 -21.17 -12.30 2.90
C ILE A 63 -20.62 -11.69 1.61
N PHE A 64 -21.48 -11.39 0.65
CA PHE A 64 -21.08 -10.81 -0.63
C PHE A 64 -20.41 -9.45 -0.45
N PHE A 65 -20.99 -8.58 0.39
CA PHE A 65 -20.40 -7.28 0.69
C PHE A 65 -19.06 -7.42 1.42
N ALA A 66 -18.97 -8.31 2.42
CA ALA A 66 -17.73 -8.59 3.13
C ALA A 66 -16.62 -9.07 2.18
N ALA A 67 -16.96 -9.93 1.23
CA ALA A 67 -16.04 -10.44 0.22
C ALA A 67 -15.52 -9.30 -0.69
N ILE A 68 -16.38 -8.39 -1.13
CA ILE A 68 -15.97 -7.23 -1.93
C ILE A 68 -14.99 -6.35 -1.14
N VAL A 69 -15.34 -6.01 0.10
CA VAL A 69 -14.47 -5.19 0.97
C VAL A 69 -13.11 -5.86 1.16
N LEU A 70 -13.10 -7.17 1.42
CA LEU A 70 -11.86 -7.94 1.58
C LEU A 70 -11.00 -7.91 0.32
N VAL A 71 -11.58 -8.15 -0.86
CA VAL A 71 -10.86 -8.11 -2.14
C VAL A 71 -10.24 -6.73 -2.38
N LEU A 72 -11.00 -5.65 -2.14
CA LEU A 72 -10.50 -4.30 -2.31
C LEU A 72 -9.35 -3.98 -1.35
N VAL A 73 -9.48 -4.37 -0.08
CA VAL A 73 -8.43 -4.19 0.94
C VAL A 73 -7.15 -4.94 0.53
N VAL A 74 -7.28 -6.18 0.07
CA VAL A 74 -6.13 -6.98 -0.39
C VAL A 74 -5.46 -6.34 -1.60
N LEU A 75 -6.23 -5.91 -2.61
CA LEU A 75 -5.68 -5.27 -3.81
C LEU A 75 -4.92 -3.99 -3.49
N VAL A 76 -5.49 -3.13 -2.63
CA VAL A 76 -4.83 -1.88 -2.23
C VAL A 76 -3.60 -2.16 -1.37
N THR A 77 -3.65 -3.18 -0.51
CA THR A 77 -2.49 -3.60 0.27
C THR A 77 -1.36 -4.07 -0.63
N ILE A 78 -1.62 -4.97 -1.57
CA ILE A 78 -0.62 -5.46 -2.54
C ILE A 78 -0.06 -4.29 -3.36
N PHE A 79 -0.91 -3.40 -3.85
CA PHE A 79 -0.50 -2.22 -4.60
C PHE A 79 0.46 -1.33 -3.79
N LYS A 80 0.10 -1.00 -2.55
CA LYS A 80 0.90 -0.20 -1.63
C LYS A 80 2.25 -0.87 -1.34
N TYR A 81 2.25 -2.13 -0.92
CA TYR A 81 3.49 -2.85 -0.59
C TYR A 81 4.39 -3.07 -1.80
N SER A 82 3.83 -3.27 -3.00
CA SER A 82 4.60 -3.30 -4.24
C SER A 82 5.43 -2.02 -4.44
N HIS A 83 4.87 -0.85 -4.12
CA HIS A 83 5.58 0.43 -4.24
C HIS A 83 6.58 0.64 -3.10
N ILE A 84 6.22 0.29 -1.86
CA ILE A 84 7.11 0.37 -0.70
C ILE A 84 8.34 -0.51 -0.92
N VAL A 85 8.16 -1.77 -1.30
CA VAL A 85 9.26 -2.72 -1.56
C VAL A 85 10.20 -2.18 -2.63
N ARG A 86 9.66 -1.69 -3.76
CA ARG A 86 10.49 -1.12 -4.83
C ARG A 86 11.17 0.21 -4.46
N ARG A 87 10.59 0.98 -3.53
CA ARG A 87 11.23 2.17 -2.96
C ARG A 87 12.37 1.77 -2.01
N ILE A 88 12.19 0.70 -1.24
CA ILE A 88 13.21 0.12 -0.35
C ILE A 88 14.39 -0.43 -1.15
N HIS A 89 14.10 -1.17 -2.22
CA HIS A 89 15.08 -1.63 -3.20
C HIS A 89 15.90 -0.49 -3.81
N ASP A 90 15.36 0.73 -3.90
CA ASP A 90 16.08 1.85 -4.49
C ASP A 90 17.26 2.32 -3.64
N TYR A 91 17.25 2.09 -2.33
CA TYR A 91 18.40 2.35 -1.45
C TYR A 91 19.14 1.06 -1.07
N ASP A 92 19.03 0.03 -1.91
CA ASP A 92 19.78 -1.24 -1.84
C ASP A 92 19.57 -2.04 -0.55
N LYS A 93 18.32 -2.04 -0.07
CA LYS A 93 17.89 -2.95 0.99
C LYS A 93 16.80 -3.86 0.46
N SER A 94 16.77 -5.11 0.94
CA SER A 94 15.59 -5.96 0.82
C SER A 94 14.55 -5.50 1.83
N PHE A 95 13.28 -5.83 1.59
CA PHE A 95 12.19 -5.46 2.52
C PHE A 95 12.46 -5.97 3.95
N GLY A 96 12.86 -7.24 4.10
CA GLY A 96 13.17 -7.86 5.39
C GLY A 96 14.44 -7.34 6.07
N ASN A 97 15.31 -6.62 5.35
CA ASN A 97 16.51 -5.99 5.92
C ASN A 97 16.37 -4.46 6.04
N SER A 98 15.18 -3.93 5.75
CA SER A 98 14.87 -2.52 5.96
C SER A 98 14.12 -2.36 7.26
N GLY A 99 14.78 -1.76 8.27
CA GLY A 99 14.13 -1.45 9.54
C GLY A 99 12.86 -0.63 9.34
N LEU A 100 12.87 0.32 8.40
CA LEU A 100 11.70 1.14 8.09
C LEU A 100 10.59 0.34 7.38
N GLY A 101 10.95 -0.56 6.46
CA GLY A 101 9.97 -1.46 5.82
C GLY A 101 9.28 -2.37 6.83
N ILE A 102 10.05 -2.95 7.75
CA ILE A 102 9.54 -3.77 8.86
C ILE A 102 8.64 -2.95 9.78
N ILE A 103 9.05 -1.73 10.18
CA ILE A 103 8.24 -0.85 11.04
C ILE A 103 6.88 -0.55 10.39
N ILE A 104 6.85 -0.23 9.08
CA ILE A 104 5.58 -0.01 8.37
C ILE A 104 4.68 -1.25 8.45
N ALA A 105 5.22 -2.44 8.18
CA ALA A 105 4.47 -3.68 8.27
C ALA A 105 3.93 -3.94 9.68
N LEU A 106 4.77 -3.77 10.70
CA LEU A 106 4.37 -3.99 12.08
C LEU A 106 3.28 -3.02 12.53
N VAL A 107 3.42 -1.73 12.22
CA VAL A 107 2.42 -0.71 12.57
C VAL A 107 1.06 -1.04 11.95
N GLU A 108 1.02 -1.50 10.70
CA GLU A 108 -0.22 -1.86 10.03
C GLU A 108 -0.83 -3.16 10.55
N ILE A 109 0.00 -4.18 10.84
CA ILE A 109 -0.45 -5.43 11.44
C ILE A 109 -1.05 -5.15 12.82
N ILE A 110 -0.33 -4.40 13.67
CA ILE A 110 -0.80 -4.01 15.02
C ILE A 110 -2.08 -3.17 14.91
N GLY A 111 -2.12 -2.20 14.00
CA GLY A 111 -3.30 -1.36 13.78
C GLY A 111 -4.53 -2.18 13.38
N THR A 112 -4.34 -3.21 12.55
CA THR A 112 -5.42 -4.14 12.15
C THR A 112 -5.93 -4.94 13.35
N PHE A 113 -5.05 -5.51 14.17
CA PHE A 113 -5.45 -6.25 15.38
C PHE A 113 -6.18 -5.37 16.42
N ILE A 114 -5.71 -4.14 16.61
CA ILE A 114 -6.33 -3.17 17.51
C ILE A 114 -7.72 -2.76 17.02
N SER A 115 -7.88 -2.55 15.70
CA SER A 115 -9.16 -2.25 15.07
C SER A 115 -10.19 -3.37 15.31
N LEU A 116 -9.76 -4.63 15.15
CA LEU A 116 -10.61 -5.81 15.42
C LEU A 116 -10.98 -5.97 16.89
N SER A 117 -10.14 -5.47 17.81
CA SER A 117 -10.39 -5.51 19.25
C SER A 117 -11.31 -4.37 19.74
N GLY A 118 -11.87 -3.55 18.84
CA GLY A 118 -12.77 -2.45 19.18
C GLY A 118 -12.09 -1.22 19.78
N LYS A 119 -10.76 -1.18 19.80
CA LYS A 119 -9.96 -0.08 20.36
C LYS A 119 -9.62 0.96 19.28
N GLY A 120 -10.66 1.49 18.63
CA GLY A 120 -10.54 2.31 17.40
C GLY A 120 -9.69 3.57 17.55
N GLU A 121 -9.65 4.19 18.72
CA GLU A 121 -8.86 5.40 19.02
C GLU A 121 -7.35 5.22 18.77
N TYR A 122 -6.80 4.05 19.13
CA TYR A 122 -5.38 3.74 18.90
C TYR A 122 -5.08 3.44 17.42
N THR A 123 -6.10 3.09 16.63
CA THR A 123 -5.94 2.84 15.19
C THR A 123 -5.60 4.13 14.45
N PHE A 124 -6.18 5.27 14.86
CA PHE A 124 -5.84 6.58 14.30
C PHE A 124 -4.40 7.00 14.60
N PHE A 125 -3.95 6.78 15.83
CA PHE A 125 -2.57 7.07 16.24
C PHE A 125 -1.55 6.25 15.41
N LEU A 126 -1.80 4.95 15.25
CA LEU A 126 -0.97 4.09 14.39
C LEU A 126 -1.05 4.46 12.91
N GLY A 127 -2.22 4.93 12.45
CA GLY A 127 -2.37 5.51 11.11
C GLY A 127 -1.44 6.71 10.89
N PHE A 128 -1.35 7.61 11.87
CA PHE A 128 -0.44 8.76 11.80
C PHE A 128 1.03 8.34 11.77
N ILE A 129 1.42 7.36 12.60
CA ILE A 129 2.77 6.77 12.56
C ILE A 129 3.06 6.17 11.18
N SER A 130 2.13 5.40 10.60
CA SER A 130 2.29 4.82 9.27
C SER A 130 2.52 5.89 8.21
N ILE A 131 1.77 7.00 8.26
CA ILE A 131 1.94 8.15 7.35
C ILE A 131 3.35 8.76 7.49
N ILE A 132 3.84 8.97 8.72
CA ILE A 132 5.20 9.49 8.95
C ILE A 132 6.25 8.54 8.34
N CYS A 133 6.10 7.23 8.51
CA CYS A 133 7.01 6.24 7.94
C CYS A 133 6.97 6.27 6.39
N LEU A 134 5.79 6.38 5.78
CA LEU A 134 5.64 6.50 4.33
C LEU A 134 6.26 7.79 3.80
N ILE A 135 6.06 8.92 4.50
CA ILE A 135 6.69 10.20 4.14
C ILE A 135 8.21 10.07 4.21
N SER A 136 8.74 9.41 5.25
CA SER A 136 10.18 9.20 5.42
C SER A 136 10.82 8.46 4.24
N LEU A 137 10.10 7.49 3.62
CA LEU A 137 10.57 6.80 2.40
C LEU A 137 10.77 7.73 1.20
N VAL A 138 10.02 8.83 1.11
CA VAL A 138 10.19 9.83 0.05
C VAL A 138 11.55 10.53 0.19
N PHE A 139 11.96 10.82 1.42
CA PHE A 139 13.18 11.59 1.70
C PHE A 139 14.46 10.74 1.68
N ILE A 140 14.38 9.42 1.88
CA ILE A 140 15.57 8.54 1.81
C ILE A 140 16.18 8.54 0.40
N LYS A 141 17.50 8.70 0.30
CA LYS A 141 18.24 8.74 -0.97
C LYS A 141 18.42 7.36 -1.55
N GLY A 142 18.08 7.20 -2.82
CA GLY A 142 18.40 5.99 -3.57
C GLY A 142 19.89 5.86 -3.85
N THR A 143 20.35 4.64 -4.08
CA THR A 143 21.70 4.34 -4.53
C THR A 143 21.95 4.87 -5.94
N LYS A 144 23.17 5.36 -6.16
CA LYS A 144 23.64 5.74 -7.50
C LYS A 144 23.95 4.46 -8.29
N GLY A 145 23.68 4.49 -9.60
CA GLY A 145 23.96 3.35 -10.48
C GLY A 145 22.95 2.20 -10.34
N ALA A 146 23.28 1.06 -10.95
CA ALA A 146 22.53 -0.19 -10.77
C ALA A 146 22.85 -0.82 -9.41
N ASN A 147 21.92 -1.60 -8.87
CA ASN A 147 22.14 -2.44 -7.69
C ASN A 147 21.53 -3.83 -7.94
N GLN A 148 21.57 -4.70 -6.93
CA GLN A 148 21.05 -6.07 -7.00
C GLN A 148 19.55 -6.16 -7.36
N PHE A 149 18.78 -5.08 -7.15
CA PHE A 149 17.35 -5.01 -7.45
C PHE A 149 17.04 -4.41 -8.82
N GLY A 150 18.06 -3.91 -9.54
CA GLY A 150 17.96 -3.47 -10.93
C GLY A 150 18.63 -2.13 -11.23
N ALA A 151 18.42 -1.67 -12.47
CA ALA A 151 18.95 -0.41 -12.97
C ALA A 151 18.37 0.81 -12.24
N LYS A 152 19.12 1.91 -12.25
CA LYS A 152 18.70 3.19 -11.67
C LYS A 152 17.32 3.62 -12.21
N PRO A 153 16.39 4.06 -11.34
CA PRO A 153 15.11 4.60 -11.80
C PRO A 153 15.33 5.80 -12.72
N ILE A 154 14.68 5.77 -13.88
CA ILE A 154 14.66 6.90 -14.81
C ILE A 154 13.56 7.86 -14.33
N PRO A 155 13.84 9.16 -14.15
CA PRO A 155 12.80 10.14 -13.84
C PRO A 155 11.72 10.16 -14.93
N PHE A 156 10.44 10.29 -14.56
CA PHE A 156 9.35 10.20 -15.54
C PHE A 156 9.40 11.30 -16.61
N TRP A 157 9.96 12.47 -16.28
CA TRP A 157 10.14 13.58 -17.21
C TRP A 157 11.29 13.35 -18.20
N LYS A 158 12.19 12.40 -17.93
CA LYS A 158 13.33 12.13 -18.81
C LYS A 158 12.86 11.15 -19.89
N LYS A 159 12.68 11.66 -21.12
CA LYS A 159 12.39 10.82 -22.29
C LYS A 159 13.45 9.71 -22.36
N ARG A 160 12.99 8.45 -22.48
CA ARG A 160 13.89 7.38 -22.90
C ARG A 160 14.23 7.69 -24.36
N ASN A 161 15.50 7.95 -24.65
CA ASN A 161 15.99 7.72 -26.01
C ASN A 161 15.92 6.20 -26.18
N ILE A 162 14.84 5.73 -26.80
CA ILE A 162 14.68 4.34 -27.19
C ILE A 162 15.59 4.19 -28.41
N THR A 163 16.90 4.03 -28.20
CA THR A 163 17.75 3.46 -29.22
C THR A 163 17.36 1.99 -29.30
N GLN A 164 16.50 1.68 -30.27
CA GLN A 164 16.33 0.30 -30.72
C GLN A 164 17.70 -0.16 -31.24
N LYS A 165 18.31 -1.09 -30.52
CA LYS A 165 19.31 -2.00 -31.06
C LYS A 165 18.72 -3.40 -30.95
#